data_AF-R6RQS1-F1
#
_entry.id   AF-R6RQS1-F1
#
_cell.length_a   1.000
_cell.length_b   1.000
_cell.length_c   1.000
_cell.angle_alpha   90.00
_cell.angle_beta   90.00
_cell.angle_gamma   90.00
#
_symmetry.space_group_name_H-M   'P 1'
#
loop_
_entity.id
_entity.type
_entity.pdbx_description
1 polymer ?
#
loop_
_entity_poly.entity_id
_entity_poly.type
_entity_poly.pdbx_seq_one_letter_code
_entity_poly.pdbx_strand_id
1 'polypeptide(L)'
;MNKKYEINIEQNKRQIELLEKYFTLDKERKTVIVFLKYSKASEIFENSIGNKLYARISHETLEKINSIIENIPNGYQADINFEIEDFEGYNPKEIIESFNDTLELDQYAIRKYRQKKELISSILIFIGIILLFIMIVGKNEKWFGNDIKEEIITEIIDISAWVFIWEAVTALFLEHSEKAKFALKIRRKVSQIAVFNKNEEKAIALEKANTVFGKWENEGALKRIGKLSLLISSLSFLFITIYAIYDFYRIINKDLVTSNSLWLYSLIFLISTLISLFAGIGGISRYLGKNGKLSKFVGLYAASMLIVFVINLIFYILTGNASSIFMIATSFIFNIMYIFGYYVDKYIK
;
A
#
# COMPACT_ATOMS: atom_id res chain seq x y z
N MET A 1 1.10 -33.31 22.96
CA MET A 1 1.87 -32.04 22.86
C MET A 1 2.60 -32.07 21.52
N ASN A 2 2.46 -31.04 20.69
CA ASN A 2 2.79 -31.11 19.26
C ASN A 2 4.31 -31.01 19.06
N LYS A 3 4.94 -31.97 18.35
CA LYS A 3 6.40 -32.06 18.10
C LYS A 3 7.05 -30.75 17.59
N LYS A 4 6.26 -29.89 16.93
CA LYS A 4 6.65 -28.56 16.44
C LYS A 4 6.85 -27.52 17.56
N TYR A 5 6.19 -27.68 18.71
CA TYR A 5 6.38 -26.86 19.91
C TYR A 5 7.67 -27.23 20.66
N GLU A 6 8.00 -28.52 20.76
CA GLU A 6 9.23 -28.98 21.44
C GLU A 6 10.50 -28.52 20.72
N ILE A 7 10.54 -28.62 19.39
CA ILE A 7 11.66 -28.13 18.56
C ILE A 7 11.87 -26.61 18.73
N ASN A 8 10.78 -25.85 18.83
CA ASN A 8 10.82 -24.40 19.00
C ASN A 8 11.31 -23.99 20.41
N ILE A 9 11.09 -24.82 21.43
CA ILE A 9 11.58 -24.59 22.79
C ILE A 9 13.08 -24.90 22.90
N GLU A 10 13.55 -25.98 22.25
CA GLU A 10 14.94 -26.40 22.29
C GLU A 10 15.87 -25.49 21.45
N GLN A 11 15.42 -25.04 20.27
CA GLN A 11 16.14 -24.04 19.47
C GLN A 11 16.26 -22.69 20.21
N ASN A 12 15.22 -22.26 20.93
CA ASN A 12 15.28 -21.04 21.73
C ASN A 12 16.26 -21.18 22.91
N LYS A 13 16.42 -22.35 23.54
CA LYS A 13 17.39 -22.53 24.64
C LYS A 13 18.82 -22.23 24.20
N ARG A 14 19.27 -22.81 23.08
CA ARG A 14 20.62 -22.56 22.57
C ARG A 14 20.82 -21.10 22.13
N GLN A 15 19.80 -20.49 21.54
CA GLN A 15 19.83 -19.08 21.16
C GLN A 15 19.92 -18.16 22.39
N ILE A 16 19.17 -18.46 23.46
CA ILE A 16 19.23 -17.74 24.74
C ILE A 16 20.60 -17.90 25.41
N GLU A 17 21.16 -19.12 25.45
CA GLU A 17 22.51 -19.35 25.96
C GLU A 17 23.58 -18.54 25.21
N LEU A 18 23.44 -18.42 23.89
CA LEU A 18 24.35 -17.61 23.09
C LEU A 18 24.17 -16.12 23.39
N LEU A 19 22.93 -15.64 23.48
CA LEU A 19 22.67 -14.25 23.83
C LEU A 19 23.21 -13.86 25.20
N GLU A 20 23.11 -14.74 26.20
CA GLU A 20 23.66 -14.53 27.55
C GLU A 20 25.19 -14.33 27.56
N LYS A 21 25.91 -14.80 26.54
CA LYS A 21 27.36 -14.57 26.43
C LYS A 21 27.72 -13.17 25.94
N TYR A 22 26.84 -12.57 25.14
CA TYR A 22 27.13 -11.32 24.44
C TYR A 22 26.31 -10.14 24.97
N PHE A 23 25.20 -10.41 25.66
CA PHE A 23 24.25 -9.40 26.15
C PHE A 23 23.76 -9.76 27.55
N THR A 24 23.37 -8.73 28.31
CA THR A 24 22.71 -8.92 29.60
C THR A 24 21.26 -9.31 29.38
N LEU A 25 20.79 -10.39 30.01
CA LEU A 25 19.45 -10.94 29.78
C LEU A 25 18.63 -10.94 31.08
N ASP A 26 17.50 -10.22 31.08
CA ASP A 26 16.49 -10.28 32.14
C ASP A 26 15.52 -11.42 31.82
N LYS A 27 15.67 -12.56 32.50
CA LYS A 27 14.83 -13.75 32.30
C LYS A 27 13.40 -13.58 32.79
N GLU A 28 13.19 -12.74 33.80
CA GLU A 28 11.87 -12.51 34.39
C GLU A 28 11.03 -11.61 33.49
N ARG A 29 11.62 -10.52 32.98
CA ARG A 29 10.97 -9.61 32.04
C ARG A 29 11.02 -10.09 30.59
N LYS A 30 11.83 -11.11 30.30
CA LYS A 30 12.16 -11.61 28.96
C LYS A 30 12.70 -10.49 28.07
N THR A 31 13.72 -9.80 28.57
CA THR A 31 14.30 -8.64 27.90
C THR A 31 15.80 -8.82 27.72
N VAL A 32 16.28 -8.52 26.52
CA VAL A 32 17.70 -8.46 26.17
C VAL A 32 18.16 -7.02 26.29
N ILE A 33 19.11 -6.74 27.17
CA ILE A 33 19.64 -5.39 27.38
C ILE A 33 20.84 -5.20 26.46
N VAL A 34 20.73 -4.23 25.57
CA VAL A 34 21.68 -3.99 24.48
C VAL A 34 22.35 -2.64 24.70
N PHE A 35 23.67 -2.63 24.88
CA PHE A 35 24.45 -1.40 24.98
C PHE A 35 25.17 -1.11 23.66
N LEU A 36 24.82 0.02 23.06
CA LEU A 36 25.51 0.60 21.90
C LEU A 36 26.49 1.65 22.42
N LYS A 37 27.78 1.36 22.30
CA LYS A 37 28.85 2.18 22.87
C LYS A 37 29.41 3.13 21.82
N TYR A 38 29.45 4.42 22.15
CA TYR A 38 29.94 5.48 21.28
C TYR A 38 30.91 6.38 22.04
N SER A 39 32.02 6.76 21.40
CA SER A 39 32.98 7.68 22.01
C SER A 39 32.40 9.10 22.04
N LYS A 40 31.67 9.45 20.98
CA LYS A 40 31.12 10.78 20.74
C LYS A 40 29.68 10.69 20.25
N ALA A 41 28.83 11.62 20.67
CA ALA A 41 27.45 11.70 20.19
C ALA A 41 27.37 11.90 18.66
N SER A 42 28.31 12.60 18.04
CA SER A 42 28.34 12.78 16.57
C SER A 42 28.44 11.49 15.76
N GLU A 43 28.91 10.38 16.34
CA GLU A 43 28.98 9.06 15.68
C GLU A 43 27.59 8.42 15.49
N ILE A 44 26.63 8.83 16.32
CA ILE A 44 25.25 8.33 16.27
C ILE A 44 24.48 8.99 15.11
N PHE A 45 24.91 10.17 14.69
CA PHE A 45 24.18 11.04 13.79
C PHE A 45 24.75 11.07 12.36
N GLU A 46 23.86 11.32 11.40
CA GLU A 46 24.20 11.59 10.02
C GLU A 46 24.72 13.03 9.90
N ASN A 47 26.04 13.19 9.86
CA ASN A 47 26.68 14.52 9.79
C ASN A 47 26.74 15.09 8.36
N SER A 48 26.36 14.28 7.37
CA SER A 48 26.50 14.61 5.94
C SER A 48 25.28 15.33 5.34
N ILE A 49 24.10 15.18 5.95
CA ILE A 49 22.82 15.64 5.39
C ILE A 49 21.87 16.09 6.52
N GLY A 50 21.32 17.30 6.41
CA GLY A 50 20.20 17.76 7.25
C GLY A 50 20.50 19.01 8.08
N ASN A 51 19.69 19.23 9.12
CA ASN A 51 19.84 20.35 10.04
C ASN A 51 20.70 19.92 11.24
N LYS A 52 21.76 20.69 11.53
CA LYS A 52 22.67 20.43 12.66
C LYS A 52 21.97 20.42 14.03
N LEU A 53 20.83 21.10 14.16
CA LEU A 53 20.02 21.15 15.39
C LEU A 53 19.07 19.95 15.53
N TYR A 54 18.77 19.23 14.45
CA TYR A 54 17.83 18.10 14.42
C TYR A 54 18.46 16.98 13.58
N ALA A 55 19.53 16.40 14.11
CA ALA A 55 20.34 15.45 13.39
C ALA A 55 19.62 14.11 13.27
N ARG A 56 19.67 13.49 12.10
CA ARG A 56 19.09 12.15 11.90
C ARG A 56 20.05 11.10 12.43
N ILE A 57 19.53 9.97 12.91
CA ILE A 57 20.36 8.83 13.27
C ILE A 57 21.02 8.27 12.00
N SER A 58 22.32 7.99 12.08
CA SER A 58 23.10 7.45 10.97
C SER A 58 22.59 6.07 10.55
N HIS A 59 22.74 5.76 9.26
CA HIS A 59 22.32 4.45 8.74
C HIS A 59 23.04 3.30 9.45
N GLU A 60 24.34 3.46 9.72
CA GLU A 60 25.16 2.48 10.44
C GLU A 60 24.61 2.15 11.83
N THR A 61 24.14 3.17 12.56
CA THR A 61 23.52 2.98 13.88
C THR A 61 22.22 2.18 13.77
N LEU A 62 21.39 2.48 12.77
CA LEU A 62 20.16 1.73 12.53
C LEU A 62 20.43 0.27 12.11
N GLU A 63 21.46 0.03 11.30
CA GLU A 63 21.87 -1.33 10.90
C GLU A 63 22.38 -2.16 12.07
N LYS A 64 23.21 -1.57 12.96
CA LYS A 64 23.65 -2.22 14.20
C LYS A 64 22.44 -2.65 15.02
N ILE A 65 21.48 -1.76 15.22
CA ILE A 65 20.23 -2.06 15.92
C ILE A 65 19.44 -3.18 15.22
N ASN A 66 19.30 -3.13 13.89
CA ASN A 66 18.58 -4.17 13.14
C ASN A 66 19.22 -5.54 13.34
N SER A 67 20.55 -5.64 13.22
CA SER A 67 21.28 -6.90 13.36
C SER A 67 21.07 -7.54 14.74
N ILE A 68 20.98 -6.72 15.79
CA ILE A 68 20.74 -7.21 17.15
C ILE A 68 19.29 -7.65 17.31
N ILE A 69 18.33 -6.84 16.85
CA ILE A 69 16.89 -7.14 16.93
C ILE A 69 16.51 -8.41 16.17
N GLU A 70 17.17 -8.69 15.05
CA GLU A 70 16.97 -9.92 14.27
C GLU A 70 17.32 -11.18 15.06
N ASN A 71 18.35 -11.10 15.91
CA ASN A 71 18.84 -12.22 16.70
C ASN A 71 18.07 -12.45 18.02
N ILE A 72 17.14 -11.57 18.38
CA ILE A 72 16.31 -11.75 19.58
C ILE A 72 15.30 -12.89 19.39
N PRO A 73 15.20 -13.87 20.30
CA PRO A 73 14.26 -14.98 20.19
C PRO A 73 12.80 -14.52 20.29
N ASN A 74 11.89 -15.35 19.78
CA ASN A 74 10.46 -15.05 19.83
C ASN A 74 9.96 -15.02 21.28
N GLY A 75 9.21 -13.98 21.64
CA GLY A 75 8.70 -13.77 23.01
C GLY A 75 9.64 -13.00 23.93
N TYR A 76 10.82 -12.59 23.44
CA TYR A 76 11.70 -11.63 24.12
C TYR A 76 11.63 -10.24 23.47
N GLN A 77 11.89 -9.22 24.27
CA GLN A 77 12.06 -7.83 23.84
C GLN A 77 13.52 -7.36 24.04
N ALA A 78 13.85 -6.17 23.56
CA ALA A 78 15.14 -5.53 23.74
C ALA A 78 15.01 -4.13 24.33
N ASP A 79 15.88 -3.84 25.28
CA ASP A 79 16.16 -2.51 25.77
C ASP A 79 17.37 -1.97 25.02
N ILE A 80 17.20 -0.90 24.25
CA ILE A 80 18.28 -0.26 23.50
C ILE A 80 18.87 0.85 24.35
N ASN A 81 20.12 0.71 24.75
CA ASN A 81 20.84 1.66 25.58
C ASN A 81 21.98 2.28 24.78
N PHE A 82 21.94 3.59 24.58
CA PHE A 82 23.06 4.36 24.04
C PHE A 82 24.00 4.75 25.18
N GLU A 83 25.22 4.22 25.19
CA GLU A 83 26.28 4.56 26.13
C GLU A 83 27.25 5.51 25.43
N ILE A 84 27.31 6.77 25.89
CA ILE A 84 28.06 7.85 25.23
C ILE A 84 29.06 8.44 26.23
N GLU A 85 30.31 8.62 25.81
CA GLU A 85 31.36 9.22 26.65
C GLU A 85 31.33 10.75 26.59
N ASP A 86 31.32 11.29 25.36
CA ASP A 86 31.26 12.73 25.10
C ASP A 86 29.97 13.08 24.35
N PHE A 87 29.09 13.81 25.01
CA PHE A 87 27.84 14.28 24.42
C PHE A 87 28.02 15.44 23.44
N GLU A 88 29.20 16.07 23.38
CA GLU A 88 29.52 17.17 22.43
C GLU A 88 28.47 18.31 22.42
N GLY A 89 27.79 18.53 23.57
CA GLY A 89 26.75 19.55 23.71
C GLY A 89 25.34 19.13 23.28
N TYR A 90 25.15 17.89 22.79
CA TYR A 90 23.82 17.32 22.53
C TYR A 90 23.09 17.00 23.83
N ASN A 91 21.80 17.29 23.88
CA ASN A 91 20.96 16.89 25.02
C ASN A 91 20.62 15.39 24.92
N PRO A 92 20.83 14.59 25.98
CA PRO A 92 20.49 13.15 25.97
C PRO A 92 19.04 12.84 25.57
N LYS A 93 18.08 13.74 25.86
CA LYS A 93 16.68 13.57 25.40
C LYS A 93 16.52 13.77 23.89
N GLU A 94 17.28 14.70 23.29
CA GLU A 94 17.24 14.97 21.85
C GLU A 94 17.75 13.77 21.05
N ILE A 95 18.62 12.93 21.63
CA ILE A 95 19.09 11.69 20.99
C ILE A 95 17.92 10.70 20.82
N ILE A 96 17.10 10.53 21.86
CA ILE A 96 15.91 9.66 21.80
C ILE A 96 14.88 10.25 20.83
N GLU A 97 14.65 11.56 20.85
CA GLU A 97 13.75 12.25 19.93
C GLU A 97 14.21 12.10 18.47
N SER A 98 15.50 12.32 18.20
CA SER A 98 16.10 12.15 16.87
C SER A 98 15.98 10.72 16.36
N PHE A 99 16.11 9.72 17.24
CA PHE A 99 15.87 8.32 16.90
C PHE A 99 14.42 8.07 16.53
N ASN A 100 13.49 8.60 17.32
CA ASN A 100 12.07 8.51 17.03
C ASN A 100 11.71 9.14 15.67
N ASP A 101 12.14 10.38 15.45
CA ASP A 101 11.87 11.15 14.24
C ASP A 101 12.46 10.49 13.00
N THR A 102 13.67 9.93 13.12
CA THR A 102 14.31 9.21 12.02
C THR A 102 13.46 8.02 11.57
N LEU A 103 12.97 7.24 12.52
CA LEU A 103 12.12 6.09 12.23
C LEU A 103 10.72 6.49 11.72
N GLU A 104 10.15 7.57 12.26
CA GLU A 104 8.86 8.11 11.82
C GLU A 104 8.94 8.62 10.37
N LEU A 105 9.99 9.36 10.03
CA LEU A 105 10.29 9.80 8.66
C LEU A 105 10.42 8.62 7.70
N ASP A 106 11.15 7.58 8.11
CA ASP A 106 11.27 6.35 7.32
C ASP A 106 9.89 5.69 7.14
N GLN A 107 9.02 5.72 8.15
CA GLN A 107 7.65 5.23 8.05
C GLN A 107 6.84 6.02 7.01
N TYR A 108 6.94 7.35 6.97
CA TYR A 108 6.30 8.15 5.93
C TYR A 108 6.82 7.81 4.53
N ALA A 109 8.14 7.63 4.39
CA ALA A 109 8.75 7.21 3.13
C ALA A 109 8.25 5.82 2.68
N ILE A 110 8.17 4.85 3.60
CA ILE A 110 7.63 3.51 3.36
C ILE A 110 6.18 3.57 2.88
N ARG A 111 5.34 4.40 3.51
CA ARG A 111 3.93 4.55 3.09
C ARG A 111 3.82 5.09 1.68
N LYS A 112 4.57 6.14 1.35
CA LYS A 112 4.59 6.74 0.01
C LYS A 112 5.09 5.74 -1.04
N TYR A 113 6.15 4.99 -0.71
CA TYR A 113 6.67 3.94 -1.56
C TYR A 113 5.62 2.84 -1.81
N ARG A 114 4.98 2.35 -0.75
CA ARG A 114 3.89 1.36 -0.84
C ARG A 114 2.73 1.86 -1.71
N GLN A 115 2.29 3.09 -1.50
CA GLN A 115 1.20 3.68 -2.26
C GLN A 115 1.54 3.79 -3.76
N LYS A 116 2.78 4.19 -4.08
CA LYS A 116 3.30 4.22 -5.46
C LYS A 116 3.35 2.81 -6.05
N LYS A 117 3.82 1.84 -5.28
CA LYS A 117 3.88 0.43 -5.67
C LYS A 117 2.50 -0.14 -5.98
N GLU A 118 1.54 0.03 -5.06
CA GLU A 118 0.14 -0.37 -5.25
C GLU A 118 -0.49 0.28 -6.50
N LEU A 119 -0.16 1.55 -6.78
CA LEU A 119 -0.59 2.23 -8.01
C LEU A 119 0.03 1.62 -9.28
N ILE A 120 1.35 1.45 -9.31
CA ILE A 120 2.06 0.89 -10.47
C ILE A 120 1.53 -0.51 -10.77
N SER A 121 1.43 -1.38 -9.76
CA SER A 121 0.88 -2.72 -9.93
C SER A 121 -0.55 -2.70 -10.46
N SER A 122 -1.39 -1.80 -9.95
CA SER A 122 -2.78 -1.69 -10.43
C SER A 122 -2.85 -1.19 -11.88
N ILE A 123 -1.96 -0.29 -12.30
CA ILE A 123 -1.84 0.16 -13.70
C ILE A 123 -1.37 -0.98 -14.60
N LEU A 124 -0.39 -1.78 -14.17
CA LEU A 124 0.08 -2.94 -14.95
C LEU A 124 -1.04 -3.98 -15.13
N ILE A 125 -1.80 -4.29 -14.08
CA ILE A 125 -2.99 -5.16 -14.18
C ILE A 125 -4.00 -4.56 -15.15
N PHE A 126 -4.26 -3.25 -15.05
CA PHE A 126 -5.20 -2.56 -15.93
C PHE A 126 -4.78 -2.63 -17.41
N ILE A 127 -3.50 -2.43 -17.71
CA ILE A 127 -2.95 -2.59 -19.07
C ILE A 127 -3.11 -4.03 -19.54
N GLY A 128 -2.77 -5.02 -18.71
CA GLY A 128 -2.96 -6.44 -19.04
C GLY A 128 -4.42 -6.77 -19.37
N ILE A 129 -5.38 -6.29 -18.56
CA ILE A 129 -6.81 -6.47 -18.81
C ILE A 129 -7.25 -5.81 -20.13
N ILE A 130 -6.75 -4.60 -20.44
CA ILE A 130 -7.04 -3.93 -21.72
C ILE A 130 -6.51 -4.75 -22.89
N LEU A 131 -5.29 -5.30 -22.79
CA LEU A 131 -4.72 -6.13 -23.85
C LEU A 131 -5.55 -7.41 -24.06
N LEU A 132 -5.93 -8.11 -22.99
CA LEU A 132 -6.83 -9.27 -23.09
C LEU A 132 -8.19 -8.89 -23.69
N PHE A 133 -8.73 -7.72 -23.34
CA PHE A 133 -9.96 -7.22 -23.93
C PHE A 133 -9.81 -6.96 -25.44
N ILE A 134 -8.73 -6.29 -25.86
CA ILE A 134 -8.42 -6.04 -27.28
C ILE A 134 -8.24 -7.37 -28.03
N MET A 135 -7.59 -8.36 -27.43
CA MET A 135 -7.43 -9.68 -28.00
C MET A 135 -8.78 -10.34 -28.28
N ILE A 136 -9.66 -10.39 -27.28
CA ILE A 136 -11.00 -11.00 -27.40
C ILE A 136 -11.83 -10.28 -28.46
N VAL A 137 -11.85 -8.95 -28.42
CA VAL A 137 -12.60 -8.13 -29.39
C VAL A 137 -12.05 -8.29 -30.79
N GLY A 138 -10.73 -8.19 -30.96
CA GLY A 138 -10.07 -8.26 -32.26
C GLY A 138 -10.22 -9.64 -32.91
N LYS A 139 -10.26 -10.71 -32.11
CA LYS A 139 -10.61 -12.06 -32.56
C LYS A 139 -12.05 -12.13 -33.07
N ASN A 140 -13.01 -11.66 -32.28
CA ASN A 140 -14.43 -11.75 -32.61
C ASN A 140 -14.82 -10.88 -33.83
N GLU A 141 -14.20 -9.72 -33.97
CA GLU A 141 -14.46 -8.76 -35.05
C GLU A 141 -13.47 -8.90 -36.23
N LYS A 142 -12.62 -9.95 -36.23
CA LYS A 142 -11.61 -10.26 -37.27
C LYS A 142 -10.65 -9.10 -37.58
N TRP A 143 -10.26 -8.32 -36.56
CA TRP A 143 -9.33 -7.20 -36.71
C TRP A 143 -7.92 -7.64 -37.12
N PHE A 144 -7.55 -8.89 -36.85
CA PHE A 144 -6.19 -9.41 -37.05
C PHE A 144 -6.00 -10.16 -38.39
N GLY A 145 -7.03 -10.19 -39.25
CA GLY A 145 -6.99 -10.89 -40.54
C GLY A 145 -7.40 -12.37 -40.42
N ASN A 146 -6.85 -13.23 -41.28
CA ASN A 146 -7.20 -14.65 -41.35
C ASN A 146 -6.04 -15.57 -40.93
N ASP A 147 -6.43 -16.76 -40.45
CA ASP A 147 -5.63 -17.96 -40.23
C ASP A 147 -4.37 -17.71 -39.37
N ILE A 148 -3.18 -17.91 -39.93
CA ILE A 148 -1.91 -17.92 -39.18
C ILE A 148 -1.56 -16.54 -38.60
N LYS A 149 -1.94 -15.44 -39.28
CA LYS A 149 -1.63 -14.09 -38.80
C LYS A 149 -2.45 -13.73 -37.55
N GLU A 150 -3.71 -14.16 -37.53
CA GLU A 150 -4.58 -13.96 -36.37
C GLU A 150 -4.04 -14.73 -35.15
N GLU A 151 -3.65 -15.98 -35.34
CA GLU A 151 -3.07 -16.81 -34.28
C GLU A 151 -1.80 -16.19 -33.69
N ILE A 152 -0.86 -15.77 -34.53
CA ILE A 152 0.41 -15.16 -34.09
C ILE A 152 0.14 -13.86 -33.31
N ILE A 153 -0.72 -12.98 -33.83
CA ILE A 153 -1.00 -11.69 -33.17
C ILE A 153 -1.72 -11.91 -31.83
N THR A 154 -2.69 -12.83 -31.80
CA THR A 154 -3.43 -13.19 -30.57
C THR A 154 -2.46 -13.70 -29.50
N GLU A 155 -1.55 -14.60 -29.86
CA GLU A 155 -0.55 -15.15 -28.94
C GLU A 155 0.41 -14.08 -28.41
N ILE A 156 0.88 -13.16 -29.26
CA ILE A 156 1.74 -12.04 -28.84
C ILE A 156 1.02 -11.14 -27.83
N ILE A 157 -0.27 -10.84 -28.07
CA ILE A 157 -1.06 -10.01 -27.15
C ILE A 157 -1.29 -10.75 -25.82
N ASP A 158 -1.60 -12.05 -25.85
CA ASP A 158 -1.80 -12.86 -24.64
C ASP A 158 -0.54 -12.91 -23.77
N ILE A 159 0.61 -13.24 -24.38
CA ILE A 159 1.91 -13.26 -23.69
C ILE A 159 2.20 -11.89 -23.08
N SER A 160 2.02 -10.82 -23.87
CA SER A 160 2.26 -9.45 -23.39
C SER A 160 1.37 -9.10 -22.19
N ALA A 161 0.08 -9.45 -22.26
CA ALA A 161 -0.87 -9.20 -21.18
C ALA A 161 -0.49 -9.97 -19.91
N TRP A 162 -0.11 -11.25 -20.04
CA TRP A 162 0.34 -12.06 -18.93
C TRP A 162 1.62 -11.55 -18.30
N VAL A 163 2.58 -11.05 -19.09
CA VAL A 163 3.80 -10.41 -18.56
C VAL A 163 3.44 -9.21 -17.68
N PHE A 164 2.56 -8.32 -18.13
CA PHE A 164 2.12 -7.18 -17.32
C PHE A 164 1.43 -7.61 -16.01
N ILE A 165 0.56 -8.63 -16.07
CA ILE A 165 -0.11 -9.17 -14.88
C ILE A 165 0.92 -9.80 -13.94
N TRP A 166 1.90 -10.56 -14.45
CA TRP A 166 2.92 -11.19 -13.62
C TRP A 166 3.81 -10.17 -12.92
N GLU A 167 4.28 -9.14 -13.64
CA GLU A 167 5.06 -8.05 -13.04
C GLU A 167 4.28 -7.35 -11.92
N ALA A 168 2.97 -7.16 -12.11
CA ALA A 168 2.12 -6.60 -11.07
C ALA A 168 2.03 -7.48 -9.81
N VAL A 169 1.88 -8.80 -9.99
CA VAL A 169 1.80 -9.76 -8.88
C VAL A 169 3.16 -9.87 -8.17
N THR A 170 4.27 -9.93 -8.92
CA THR A 170 5.64 -9.91 -8.37
C THR A 170 5.87 -8.67 -7.52
N ALA A 171 5.52 -7.50 -8.05
CA ALA A 171 5.55 -6.28 -7.27
C ALA A 171 4.69 -6.46 -6.00
N LEU A 172 3.38 -6.70 -6.10
CA LEU A 172 2.49 -6.71 -4.92
C LEU A 172 2.89 -7.72 -3.83
N PHE A 173 3.28 -8.94 -4.21
CA PHE A 173 3.44 -10.05 -3.28
C PHE A 173 4.88 -10.43 -2.96
N LEU A 174 5.84 -10.19 -3.85
CA LEU A 174 7.23 -10.66 -3.65
C LEU A 174 8.14 -9.53 -3.16
N GLU A 175 7.99 -8.32 -3.67
CA GLU A 175 8.81 -7.18 -3.22
C GLU A 175 8.41 -6.73 -1.81
N HIS A 176 9.27 -6.95 -0.83
CA HIS A 176 9.06 -6.44 0.53
C HIS A 176 10.11 -5.40 0.86
N SER A 177 9.68 -4.19 1.24
CA SER A 177 10.59 -3.15 1.73
C SER A 177 11.29 -3.62 3.00
N GLU A 178 12.61 -3.71 2.98
CA GLU A 178 13.43 -4.05 4.15
C GLU A 178 13.24 -3.03 5.28
N LYS A 179 13.15 -1.75 4.93
CA LYS A 179 12.82 -0.66 5.87
C LYS A 179 11.47 -0.89 6.55
N ALA A 180 10.45 -1.38 5.82
CA ALA A 180 9.16 -1.72 6.40
C ALA A 180 9.24 -2.89 7.37
N LYS A 181 10.04 -3.92 7.05
CA LYS A 181 10.30 -5.04 7.96
C LYS A 181 11.01 -4.55 9.22
N PHE A 182 12.02 -3.69 9.07
CA PHE A 182 12.79 -3.14 10.17
C PHE A 182 11.92 -2.31 11.14
N ALA A 183 11.13 -1.35 10.63
CA ALA A 183 10.26 -0.53 11.46
C ALA A 183 9.23 -1.38 12.26
N LEU A 184 8.66 -2.42 11.62
CA LEU A 184 7.76 -3.37 12.29
C LEU A 184 8.49 -4.21 13.36
N LYS A 185 9.73 -4.63 13.10
CA LYS A 185 10.55 -5.36 14.07
C LYS A 185 10.88 -4.49 15.28
N ILE A 186 11.34 -3.26 15.08
CA ILE A 186 11.61 -2.31 16.16
C ILE A 186 10.38 -2.16 17.05
N ARG A 187 9.22 -1.87 16.46
CA ARG A 187 8.00 -1.62 17.24
C ARG A 187 7.56 -2.83 18.08
N ARG A 188 7.82 -4.05 17.60
CA ARG A 188 7.40 -5.28 18.29
C ARG A 188 8.40 -5.73 19.34
N LYS A 189 9.70 -5.56 19.05
CA LYS A 189 10.77 -6.12 19.84
C LYS A 189 11.44 -5.12 20.76
N VAL A 190 11.39 -3.81 20.51
CA VAL A 190 11.99 -2.82 21.41
C VAL A 190 11.01 -2.46 22.52
N SER A 191 11.43 -2.59 23.78
CA SER A 191 10.65 -2.26 24.98
C SER A 191 10.91 -0.85 25.47
N GLN A 192 12.16 -0.40 25.44
CA GLN A 192 12.55 0.95 25.83
C GLN A 192 13.83 1.40 25.12
N ILE A 193 14.05 2.71 25.12
CA ILE A 193 15.26 3.36 24.64
C ILE A 193 15.78 4.22 25.78
N ALA A 194 17.05 4.07 26.10
CA ALA A 194 17.69 4.82 27.17
C ALA A 194 19.07 5.34 26.74
N VAL A 195 19.50 6.42 27.38
CA VAL A 195 20.79 7.06 27.16
C VAL A 195 21.54 7.10 28.49
N PHE A 196 22.78 6.64 28.47
CA PHE A 196 23.69 6.54 29.60
C PHE A 196 24.98 7.30 29.30
N ASN A 197 25.57 7.90 30.32
CA ASN A 197 26.96 8.30 30.29
C ASN A 197 27.82 7.08 30.69
N LYS A 198 29.03 6.94 30.13
CA LYS A 198 29.95 5.78 30.27
C LYS A 198 30.27 5.36 31.72
N ASN A 199 29.87 6.14 32.73
CA ASN A 199 30.13 5.84 34.14
C ASN A 199 28.89 5.92 35.04
N GLU A 200 27.68 6.07 34.47
CA GLU A 200 26.45 6.19 35.25
C GLU A 200 25.64 4.89 35.21
N GLU A 201 25.28 4.36 36.38
CA GLU A 201 24.39 3.20 36.48
C GLU A 201 22.92 3.54 36.15
N LYS A 202 22.56 4.82 36.18
CA LYS A 202 21.21 5.31 35.89
C LYS A 202 21.17 5.96 34.52
N ALA A 203 20.10 5.67 33.78
CA ALA A 203 19.85 6.34 32.50
C ALA A 203 19.58 7.84 32.74
N ILE A 204 20.26 8.68 31.97
CA ILE A 204 20.05 10.14 31.96
C ILE A 204 18.72 10.48 31.28
N ALA A 205 18.40 9.75 30.22
CA ALA A 205 17.12 9.81 29.55
C ALA A 205 16.62 8.38 29.31
N LEU A 206 15.33 8.15 29.56
CA LEU A 206 14.69 6.85 29.33
C LEU A 206 13.27 7.09 28.84
N GLU A 207 12.94 6.48 27.70
CA GLU A 207 11.58 6.46 27.19
C GLU A 207 11.14 5.04 26.86
N LYS A 208 9.89 4.73 27.20
CA LYS A 208 9.29 3.43 26.86
C LYS A 208 8.90 3.42 25.39
N ALA A 209 9.04 2.28 24.73
CA ALA A 209 8.67 2.12 23.33
C ALA A 209 7.22 2.52 23.03
N ASN A 210 6.29 2.30 23.97
CA ASN A 210 4.89 2.71 23.80
C ASN A 210 4.70 4.24 23.76
N THR A 211 5.51 5.01 24.49
CA THR A 211 5.43 6.48 24.46
C THR A 211 6.11 7.06 23.22
N VAL A 212 7.16 6.38 22.74
CA VAL A 212 7.90 6.74 21.53
C VAL A 212 7.10 6.38 20.27
N PHE A 213 6.80 5.10 20.07
CA PHE A 213 6.14 4.58 18.86
C PHE A 213 4.62 4.68 18.89
N GLY A 214 4.01 4.93 20.05
CA GLY A 214 2.56 5.11 20.18
C GLY A 214 2.05 6.40 19.55
N LYS A 215 2.94 7.41 19.40
CA LYS A 215 2.63 8.69 18.76
C LYS A 215 2.63 8.61 17.23
N TRP A 216 3.22 7.56 16.65
CA TRP A 216 3.29 7.42 15.20
C TRP A 216 1.89 7.31 14.61
N GLU A 217 1.59 8.21 13.68
CA GLU A 217 0.29 8.31 13.03
C GLU A 217 0.07 7.07 12.15
N ASN A 218 -0.37 5.93 12.67
CA ASN A 218 -0.54 4.75 11.82
C ASN A 218 -1.72 4.95 10.87
N GLU A 219 -1.47 4.86 9.57
CA GLU A 219 -2.55 4.71 8.60
C GLU A 219 -3.32 3.43 8.96
N GLY A 220 -4.52 3.60 9.53
CA GLY A 220 -5.32 2.48 10.00
C GLY A 220 -5.56 1.47 8.89
N ALA A 221 -5.63 0.18 9.24
CA ALA A 221 -5.87 -0.88 8.26
C ALA A 221 -7.12 -0.60 7.41
N LEU A 222 -8.15 -0.04 8.04
CA LEU A 222 -9.38 0.35 7.37
C LEU A 222 -9.16 1.49 6.36
N LYS A 223 -8.39 2.53 6.72
CA LYS A 223 -8.03 3.64 5.82
C LYS A 223 -7.26 3.14 4.59
N ARG A 224 -6.35 2.19 4.80
CA ARG A 224 -5.63 1.52 3.71
C ARG A 224 -6.57 0.75 2.78
N ILE A 225 -7.47 -0.06 3.34
CA ILE A 225 -8.45 -0.82 2.55
C ILE A 225 -9.37 0.14 1.78
N GLY A 226 -9.77 1.26 2.38
CA GLY A 226 -10.54 2.31 1.72
C GLY A 226 -9.83 2.89 0.50
N LYS A 227 -8.55 3.27 0.65
CA LYS A 227 -7.74 3.77 -0.48
C LYS A 227 -7.57 2.73 -1.59
N LEU A 228 -7.31 1.47 -1.24
CA LEU A 228 -7.20 0.39 -2.22
C LEU A 228 -8.53 0.16 -2.96
N SER A 229 -9.65 0.18 -2.23
CA SER A 229 -11.00 0.05 -2.81
C SER A 229 -11.31 1.18 -3.78
N LEU A 230 -10.91 2.41 -3.43
CA LEU A 230 -11.02 3.57 -4.32
C LEU A 230 -10.16 3.41 -5.58
N LEU A 231 -8.93 2.91 -5.46
CA LEU A 231 -8.05 2.69 -6.61
C LEU A 231 -8.61 1.63 -7.57
N ILE A 232 -9.01 0.47 -7.05
CA ILE A 232 -9.57 -0.63 -7.84
C ILE A 232 -10.82 -0.18 -8.58
N SER A 233 -11.78 0.42 -7.86
CA SER A 233 -13.02 0.91 -8.46
C SER A 233 -12.77 2.00 -9.51
N SER A 234 -11.78 2.88 -9.30
CA SER A 234 -11.41 3.90 -10.27
C SER A 234 -10.89 3.31 -11.59
N LEU A 235 -10.01 2.31 -11.51
CA LEU A 235 -9.52 1.61 -12.70
C LEU A 235 -10.64 0.80 -13.38
N SER A 236 -11.53 0.19 -12.61
CA SER A 236 -12.73 -0.46 -13.15
C SER A 236 -13.61 0.54 -13.91
N PHE A 237 -13.79 1.77 -13.42
CA PHE A 237 -14.56 2.79 -14.15
C PHE A 237 -13.88 3.28 -15.42
N LEU A 238 -12.54 3.36 -15.44
CA LEU A 238 -11.81 3.61 -16.69
C LEU A 238 -12.01 2.46 -17.68
N PHE A 239 -11.99 1.21 -17.21
CA PHE A 239 -12.26 0.06 -18.07
C PHE A 239 -13.69 0.06 -18.60
N ILE A 240 -14.68 0.33 -17.75
CA ILE A 240 -16.09 0.46 -18.13
C ILE A 240 -16.26 1.55 -19.18
N THR A 241 -15.50 2.65 -19.09
CA THR A 241 -15.50 3.71 -20.12
C THR A 241 -15.04 3.17 -21.47
N ILE A 242 -13.92 2.43 -21.50
CA ILE A 242 -13.40 1.80 -22.74
C ILE A 242 -14.41 0.79 -23.31
N TYR A 243 -14.95 -0.07 -22.44
CA TYR A 243 -15.95 -1.06 -22.82
C TYR A 243 -17.22 -0.43 -23.39
N ALA A 244 -17.73 0.63 -22.74
CA ALA A 244 -18.92 1.34 -23.18
C ALA A 244 -18.71 1.95 -24.57
N ILE A 245 -17.54 2.53 -24.85
CA ILE A 245 -17.20 3.06 -26.18
C ILE A 245 -17.23 1.95 -27.25
N TYR A 246 -16.66 0.78 -26.94
CA TYR A 246 -16.72 -0.37 -27.85
C TYR A 246 -18.16 -0.87 -28.06
N ASP A 247 -18.95 -0.99 -26.99
CA ASP A 247 -20.34 -1.45 -27.07
C ASP A 247 -21.21 -0.48 -27.89
N PHE A 248 -21.01 0.82 -27.71
CA PHE A 248 -21.68 1.85 -28.50
C PHE A 248 -21.34 1.76 -29.99
N TYR A 249 -20.05 1.58 -30.33
CA TYR A 249 -19.60 1.34 -31.70
C TYR A 249 -20.27 0.09 -32.30
N ARG A 250 -20.31 -1.01 -31.55
CA ARG A 250 -20.95 -2.26 -31.97
C ARG A 250 -22.46 -2.10 -32.22
N ILE A 251 -23.14 -1.35 -31.38
CA ILE A 251 -24.59 -1.10 -31.49
C ILE A 251 -24.92 -0.26 -32.72
N ILE A 252 -24.12 0.76 -33.01
CA ILE A 252 -24.27 1.58 -34.22
C ILE A 252 -24.03 0.72 -35.47
N ASN A 253 -22.93 -0.04 -35.51
CA ASN A 253 -22.59 -0.82 -36.71
C ASN A 253 -23.55 -1.96 -37.02
N LYS A 254 -24.25 -2.48 -36.00
CA LYS A 254 -25.21 -3.59 -36.16
C LYS A 254 -26.65 -3.10 -36.31
N ASP A 255 -26.89 -1.79 -36.44
CA ASP A 255 -28.21 -1.16 -36.55
C ASP A 255 -29.22 -1.67 -35.49
N LEU A 256 -28.73 -1.93 -34.26
CA LEU A 256 -29.52 -2.55 -33.20
C LEU A 256 -30.55 -1.59 -32.56
N VAL A 257 -30.54 -0.31 -32.93
CA VAL A 257 -31.40 0.74 -32.38
C VAL A 257 -32.14 1.45 -33.51
N THR A 258 -33.46 1.62 -33.37
CA THR A 258 -34.27 2.35 -34.34
C THR A 258 -33.83 3.82 -34.47
N SER A 259 -33.86 4.37 -35.68
CA SER A 259 -33.38 5.73 -36.00
C SER A 259 -33.96 6.83 -35.08
N ASN A 260 -35.24 6.73 -34.73
CA ASN A 260 -35.93 7.71 -33.87
C ASN A 260 -35.45 7.71 -32.41
N SER A 261 -34.86 6.62 -31.92
CA SER A 261 -34.34 6.49 -30.54
C SER A 261 -32.82 6.63 -30.46
N LEU A 262 -32.12 6.69 -31.60
CA LEU A 262 -30.66 6.71 -31.67
C LEU A 262 -30.05 7.94 -30.98
N TRP A 263 -30.65 9.11 -31.17
CA TRP A 263 -30.15 10.37 -30.60
C TRP A 263 -30.22 10.37 -29.06
N LEU A 264 -31.33 9.89 -28.49
CA LEU A 264 -31.53 9.81 -27.04
C LEU A 264 -30.58 8.79 -26.42
N TYR A 265 -30.42 7.63 -27.07
CA TYR A 265 -29.46 6.61 -26.67
C TYR A 265 -28.02 7.15 -26.68
N SER A 266 -27.64 7.87 -27.73
CA SER A 266 -26.31 8.49 -27.87
C SER A 266 -26.03 9.53 -26.79
N LEU A 267 -27.03 10.32 -26.40
CA LEU A 267 -26.91 11.32 -25.34
C LEU A 267 -26.69 10.64 -23.97
N ILE A 268 -27.48 9.63 -23.64
CA ILE A 268 -27.36 8.86 -22.38
C ILE A 268 -25.99 8.16 -22.32
N PHE A 269 -25.56 7.57 -23.44
CA PHE A 269 -24.24 6.96 -23.58
C PHE A 269 -23.11 7.96 -23.30
N LEU A 270 -23.15 9.14 -23.93
CA LEU A 270 -22.11 10.16 -23.76
C LEU A 270 -22.03 10.65 -22.31
N ILE A 271 -23.18 10.91 -21.68
CA ILE A 271 -23.24 11.36 -20.28
C ILE A 271 -22.69 10.28 -19.34
N SER A 272 -23.14 9.03 -19.46
CA SER A 272 -22.71 7.92 -18.61
C SER A 272 -21.21 7.62 -18.75
N THR A 273 -20.68 7.71 -19.98
CA THR A 273 -19.26 7.53 -20.29
C THR A 273 -18.41 8.64 -19.67
N LEU A 274 -18.83 9.91 -19.78
CA LEU A 274 -18.12 11.04 -19.15
C LEU A 274 -18.11 10.92 -17.62
N ILE A 275 -19.24 10.54 -17.01
CA ILE A 275 -19.30 10.35 -15.55
C ILE A 275 -18.34 9.25 -15.11
N SER A 276 -18.30 8.11 -15.82
CA SER A 276 -17.40 6.99 -15.52
C SER A 276 -15.93 7.38 -15.68
N LEU A 277 -15.59 8.12 -16.74
CA LEU A 277 -14.24 8.62 -16.99
C LEU A 277 -13.78 9.57 -15.88
N PHE A 278 -14.63 10.55 -15.51
CA PHE A 278 -14.30 11.49 -14.44
C PHE A 278 -14.25 10.81 -13.07
N ALA A 279 -15.09 9.81 -12.80
CA ALA A 279 -15.02 9.00 -11.59
C ALA A 279 -13.67 8.27 -11.51
N GLY A 280 -13.23 7.65 -12.60
CA GLY A 280 -11.93 6.96 -12.67
C GLY A 280 -10.74 7.90 -12.45
N ILE A 281 -10.66 9.00 -13.20
CA ILE A 281 -9.56 9.98 -13.07
C ILE A 281 -9.59 10.66 -11.69
N GLY A 282 -10.78 11.04 -11.22
CA GLY A 282 -10.98 11.71 -9.93
C GLY A 282 -10.57 10.83 -8.74
N GLY A 283 -10.93 9.55 -8.79
CA GLY A 283 -10.58 8.59 -7.74
C GLY A 283 -9.08 8.27 -7.70
N ILE A 284 -8.40 8.13 -8.85
CA ILE A 284 -6.92 7.99 -8.89
C ILE A 284 -6.23 9.27 -8.36
N SER A 285 -6.72 10.44 -8.76
CA SER A 285 -6.18 11.73 -8.29
C SER A 285 -6.30 11.87 -6.77
N ARG A 286 -7.44 11.45 -6.22
CA ARG A 286 -7.67 11.40 -4.77
C ARG A 286 -6.80 10.35 -4.08
N TYR A 287 -6.69 9.15 -4.66
CA TYR A 287 -5.79 8.12 -4.16
C TYR A 287 -4.37 8.65 -4.02
N LEU A 288 -3.87 9.45 -4.96
CA LEU A 288 -2.55 10.11 -4.93
C LEU A 288 -2.44 11.26 -3.91
N GLY A 289 -3.51 11.61 -3.19
CA GLY A 289 -3.51 12.73 -2.24
C GLY A 289 -3.47 14.12 -2.89
N LYS A 290 -3.82 14.23 -4.18
CA LYS A 290 -3.85 15.54 -4.86
C LYS A 290 -5.10 16.32 -4.42
N ASN A 291 -4.94 17.59 -4.07
CA ASN A 291 -6.04 18.49 -3.65
C ASN A 291 -6.72 19.26 -4.81
N GLY A 292 -6.64 18.73 -6.03
CA GLY A 292 -7.22 19.36 -7.22
C GLY A 292 -8.75 19.31 -7.28
N LYS A 293 -9.35 20.01 -8.27
CA LYS A 293 -10.81 19.99 -8.47
C LYS A 293 -11.35 18.56 -8.65
N LEU A 294 -10.67 17.74 -9.45
CA LEU A 294 -11.06 16.34 -9.75
C LEU A 294 -11.17 15.44 -8.51
N SER A 295 -10.34 15.62 -7.49
CA SER A 295 -10.39 14.81 -6.27
C SER A 295 -11.46 15.26 -5.25
N LYS A 296 -11.93 16.51 -5.38
CA LYS A 296 -13.01 17.08 -4.55
C LYS A 296 -14.38 16.60 -5.00
N PHE A 297 -14.56 16.34 -6.29
CA PHE A 297 -15.84 15.93 -6.89
C PHE A 297 -16.13 14.43 -6.80
N VAL A 298 -15.26 13.62 -6.19
CA VAL A 298 -15.41 12.16 -6.03
C VAL A 298 -16.77 11.76 -5.42
N GLY A 299 -17.26 12.48 -4.41
CA GLY A 299 -18.57 12.21 -3.81
C GLY A 299 -19.74 12.49 -4.77
N LEU A 300 -19.62 13.51 -5.62
CA LEU A 300 -20.62 13.83 -6.64
C LEU A 300 -20.60 12.80 -7.77
N TYR A 301 -19.41 12.34 -8.19
CA TYR A 301 -19.29 11.27 -9.18
C TYR A 301 -19.94 9.98 -8.69
N ALA A 302 -19.77 9.63 -7.42
CA ALA A 302 -20.38 8.44 -6.83
C ALA A 302 -21.92 8.51 -6.84
N ALA A 303 -22.49 9.66 -6.47
CA ALA A 303 -23.94 9.89 -6.52
C ALA A 303 -24.48 9.79 -7.97
N SER A 304 -23.79 10.42 -8.93
CA SER A 304 -24.15 10.35 -10.34
C SER A 304 -24.07 8.92 -10.90
N MET A 305 -23.04 8.15 -10.55
CA MET A 305 -22.91 6.74 -10.95
C MET A 305 -24.02 5.86 -10.36
N LEU A 306 -24.49 6.16 -9.14
CA LEU A 306 -25.60 5.44 -8.53
C LEU A 306 -26.93 5.72 -9.26
N ILE A 307 -27.16 6.98 -9.66
CA ILE A 307 -28.32 7.35 -10.48
C ILE A 307 -28.28 6.64 -11.84
N VAL A 308 -27.13 6.67 -12.53
CA VAL A 308 -26.94 5.98 -13.82
C VAL A 308 -27.16 4.48 -13.68
N PHE A 309 -26.66 3.87 -12.59
CA PHE A 309 -26.90 2.46 -12.29
C PHE A 309 -28.39 2.13 -12.15
N VAL A 310 -29.15 2.92 -11.37
CA VAL A 310 -30.59 2.70 -11.17
C VAL A 310 -31.36 2.82 -12.48
N ILE A 311 -31.04 3.83 -13.30
CA ILE A 311 -31.67 4.02 -14.61
C ILE A 311 -31.41 2.80 -15.51
N ASN A 312 -30.16 2.35 -15.59
CA ASN A 312 -29.79 1.17 -16.36
C ASN A 312 -30.52 -0.07 -15.83
N LEU A 313 -30.51 -0.32 -14.52
CA LEU A 313 -31.18 -1.47 -13.92
C LEU A 313 -32.67 -1.53 -14.28
N ILE A 314 -33.39 -0.40 -14.20
CA ILE A 314 -34.80 -0.30 -14.60
C ILE A 314 -34.95 -0.66 -16.08
N PHE A 315 -34.11 -0.09 -16.97
CA PHE A 315 -34.14 -0.38 -18.39
C PHE A 315 -33.95 -1.87 -18.71
N TYR A 316 -33.00 -2.54 -18.04
CA TYR A 316 -32.73 -3.96 -18.29
C TYR A 316 -33.76 -4.92 -17.69
N ILE A 317 -34.39 -4.54 -16.57
CA ILE A 317 -35.55 -5.25 -16.04
C ILE A 317 -36.71 -5.19 -17.05
N LEU A 318 -36.98 -4.00 -17.61
CA LEU A 318 -38.05 -3.80 -18.58
C LEU A 318 -37.81 -4.54 -19.91
N THR A 319 -36.55 -4.77 -20.30
CA THR A 319 -36.18 -5.49 -21.53
C THR A 319 -35.98 -7.00 -21.33
N GLY A 320 -36.08 -7.51 -20.10
CA GLY A 320 -36.05 -8.95 -19.80
C GLY A 320 -34.70 -9.64 -20.00
N ASN A 321 -33.60 -8.89 -20.09
CA ASN A 321 -32.27 -9.45 -20.38
C ASN A 321 -31.51 -9.83 -19.09
N ALA A 322 -31.68 -11.07 -18.62
CA ALA A 322 -31.05 -11.58 -17.40
C ALA A 322 -29.51 -11.50 -17.41
N SER A 323 -28.87 -11.67 -18.58
CA SER A 323 -27.42 -11.56 -18.73
C SER A 323 -26.93 -10.13 -18.49
N SER A 324 -27.67 -9.14 -19.03
CA SER A 324 -27.36 -7.72 -18.80
C SER A 324 -27.58 -7.29 -17.35
N ILE A 325 -28.57 -7.86 -16.65
CA ILE A 325 -28.79 -7.61 -15.22
C ILE A 325 -27.58 -8.07 -14.39
N PHE A 326 -27.00 -9.24 -14.70
CA PHE A 326 -25.80 -9.75 -14.01
C PHE A 326 -24.57 -8.87 -14.26
N MET A 327 -24.37 -8.39 -15.49
CA MET A 327 -23.27 -7.46 -15.82
C MET A 327 -23.40 -6.08 -15.14
N ILE A 328 -24.62 -5.66 -14.81
CA ILE A 328 -24.86 -4.40 -14.10
C ILE A 328 -24.63 -4.55 -12.60
N ALA A 329 -24.95 -5.72 -12.04
CA ALA A 329 -24.65 -6.04 -10.65
C ALA A 329 -23.14 -5.96 -10.34
N THR A 330 -22.26 -6.32 -11.28
CA THR A 330 -20.80 -6.18 -11.07
C THR A 330 -20.35 -4.72 -11.08
N SER A 331 -20.93 -3.87 -11.93
CA SER A 331 -20.71 -2.41 -11.89
C SER A 331 -21.15 -1.77 -10.56
N PHE A 332 -22.23 -2.28 -9.96
CA PHE A 332 -22.70 -1.85 -8.64
C PHE A 332 -21.67 -2.11 -7.54
N ILE A 333 -21.01 -3.28 -7.56
CA ILE A 333 -19.96 -3.63 -6.60
C ILE A 333 -18.84 -2.59 -6.63
N PHE A 334 -18.38 -2.20 -7.83
CA PHE A 334 -17.36 -1.16 -7.96
C PHE A 334 -17.83 0.21 -7.47
N ASN A 335 -19.11 0.54 -7.64
CA ASN A 335 -19.68 1.77 -7.09
C ASN A 335 -19.72 1.76 -5.55
N ILE A 336 -20.13 0.64 -4.93
CA ILE A 336 -20.05 0.47 -3.47
C ILE A 336 -18.60 0.63 -3.01
N MET A 337 -17.64 -0.02 -3.66
CA MET A 337 -16.22 0.09 -3.33
C MET A 337 -15.71 1.53 -3.45
N TYR A 338 -16.16 2.26 -4.45
CA TYR A 338 -15.80 3.67 -4.68
C TYR A 338 -16.36 4.58 -3.58
N ILE A 339 -17.64 4.42 -3.24
CA ILE A 339 -18.30 5.15 -2.14
C ILE A 339 -17.61 4.85 -0.81
N PHE A 340 -17.47 3.57 -0.49
CA PHE A 340 -16.79 3.11 0.72
C PHE A 340 -15.37 3.69 0.81
N GLY A 341 -14.59 3.56 -0.27
CA GLY A 341 -13.24 4.09 -0.34
C GLY A 341 -13.16 5.60 -0.11
N TYR A 342 -14.08 6.36 -0.71
CA TYR A 342 -14.18 7.81 -0.50
C TYR A 342 -14.51 8.20 0.94
N TYR A 343 -15.53 7.57 1.54
CA TYR A 343 -15.96 7.90 2.91
C TYR A 343 -14.89 7.54 3.93
N VAL A 344 -14.28 6.37 3.79
CA VAL A 344 -13.20 5.91 4.66
C VAL A 344 -12.00 6.86 4.56
N ASP A 345 -11.57 7.20 3.34
CA ASP A 345 -10.44 8.11 3.12
C ASP A 345 -10.71 9.52 3.66
N LYS A 346 -11.95 10.02 3.57
CA LYS A 346 -12.33 11.37 3.98
C LYS A 346 -12.52 11.53 5.49
N TYR A 347 -13.17 10.57 6.14
CA TYR A 347 -13.69 10.74 7.51
C TYR A 347 -12.93 9.93 8.56
N ILE A 348 -12.12 8.95 8.17
CA ILE A 348 -11.39 8.10 9.10
C ILE A 348 -9.94 8.58 9.19
N LYS A 349 -9.52 8.93 10.42
CA LYS A 349 -8.17 9.38 10.71
C LYS A 349 -7.18 8.22 10.65
#